data_AF-A0A411AUT9-F1
#
_entry.id   AF-A0A411AUT9-F1
#
_cell.length_a   1.000
_cell.length_b   1.000
_cell.length_c   1.000
_cell.angle_alpha   90.00
_cell.angle_beta   90.00
_cell.angle_gamma   90.00
#
_symmetry.space_group_name_H-M   'P 1'
#
loop_
_entity.id
_entity.type
_entity.pdbx_description
1 polymer ?
#
loop_
_entity_poly.entity_id
_entity_poly.type
_entity_poly.pdbx_seq_one_letter_code
_entity_poly.pdbx_strand_id
1 'polypeptide(L)'
;MLVDIFSSFDDSNQVFMSMYFLMWIFSLVVILIFSSSYWVASPSWLAFINTFKDTGSSQVFRSFGLNLGGFLNVVTGLFLFLIFMNLSGLIPYVFSPTSHLAVSLSLGLPLWLSLIISAIFFNPSSVVAGLLPMGAPAALNPFLVIIETVSILVRPITLSVRLTANMSAGHIVLTLIGNYLTASFFASGVFSMLLLVSIQIFYTIFEFGISMIQAYIFCLLITLYSDEHPH
;
A
#
# COMPACT_ATOMS: atom_id res chain seq x y z
N MET A 1 -15.87 -27.95 10.33
CA MET A 1 -14.85 -27.79 9.29
C MET A 1 -13.60 -27.32 10.00
N LEU A 2 -12.46 -27.99 9.85
CA LEU A 2 -11.21 -27.50 10.44
C LEU A 2 -10.91 -26.20 9.69
N VAL A 3 -11.12 -25.06 10.36
CA VAL A 3 -10.98 -23.74 9.73
C VAL A 3 -9.48 -23.55 9.51
N ASP A 4 -9.03 -23.81 8.28
CA ASP A 4 -7.67 -23.50 7.88
C ASP A 4 -7.44 -22.00 8.07
N ILE A 5 -6.25 -21.61 8.51
CA ILE A 5 -5.90 -20.20 8.78
C ILE A 5 -6.13 -19.33 7.52
N PHE A 6 -5.98 -19.93 6.34
CA PHE A 6 -6.19 -19.28 5.05
C PHE A 6 -7.66 -19.09 4.65
N SER A 7 -8.60 -19.75 5.31
CA SER A 7 -10.03 -19.54 5.05
C SER A 7 -10.49 -18.12 5.40
N SER A 8 -9.71 -17.37 6.18
CA SER A 8 -9.95 -15.94 6.43
C SER A 8 -9.71 -15.05 5.20
N PHE A 9 -8.96 -15.54 4.20
CA PHE A 9 -8.69 -14.84 2.94
C PHE A 9 -9.59 -15.30 1.79
N ASP A 10 -10.51 -16.24 2.02
CA ASP A 10 -11.45 -16.67 0.99
C ASP A 10 -12.69 -15.77 1.00
N ASP A 11 -12.94 -15.09 -0.12
CA ASP A 11 -14.11 -14.23 -0.33
C ASP A 11 -15.43 -15.01 -0.14
N SER A 12 -15.41 -16.33 -0.37
CA SER A 12 -16.60 -17.18 -0.24
C SER A 12 -16.89 -17.66 1.19
N ASN A 13 -16.05 -17.30 2.18
CA ASN A 13 -16.26 -17.72 3.56
C ASN A 13 -17.37 -16.88 4.20
N GLN A 14 -18.63 -17.30 4.02
CA GLN A 14 -19.80 -16.67 4.62
C GLN A 14 -19.84 -16.91 6.13
N VAL A 15 -18.96 -16.24 6.86
CA VAL A 15 -19.11 -16.03 8.28
C VAL A 15 -20.35 -15.15 8.48
N PHE A 16 -21.22 -15.53 9.41
CA PHE A 16 -22.52 -14.88 9.70
C PHE A 16 -22.44 -13.35 9.98
N MET A 17 -21.23 -12.80 10.13
CA MET A 17 -20.92 -11.39 10.41
C MET A 17 -19.93 -10.76 9.41
N SER A 18 -19.78 -11.32 8.20
CA SER A 18 -18.87 -10.78 7.19
C SER A 18 -19.37 -9.42 6.68
N MET A 19 -18.62 -8.35 6.96
CA MET A 19 -18.99 -6.98 6.62
C MET A 19 -18.44 -6.55 5.25
N TYR A 20 -18.74 -7.29 4.18
CA TYR A 20 -18.29 -6.96 2.82
C TYR A 20 -18.72 -5.56 2.35
N PHE A 21 -19.90 -5.11 2.80
CA PHE A 21 -20.40 -3.77 2.51
C PHE A 21 -19.45 -2.67 3.01
N LEU A 22 -18.76 -2.91 4.13
CA LEU A 22 -17.83 -1.95 4.71
C LEU A 22 -16.63 -1.69 3.79
N MET A 23 -16.15 -2.71 3.08
CA MET A 23 -15.08 -2.56 2.08
C MET A 23 -15.48 -1.59 0.97
N TRP A 24 -16.71 -1.75 0.44
CA TRP A 24 -17.25 -0.86 -0.59
C TRP A 24 -17.46 0.56 -0.07
N ILE A 25 -17.90 0.72 1.18
CA ILE A 25 -17.98 2.04 1.80
C ILE A 25 -16.59 2.67 1.86
N PHE A 26 -15.59 1.95 2.37
CA PHE A 26 -14.24 2.51 2.52
C PHE A 26 -13.60 2.89 1.18
N SER A 27 -13.81 2.11 0.13
CA SER A 27 -13.32 2.48 -1.21
C SER A 27 -14.00 3.73 -1.76
N LEU A 28 -15.32 3.87 -1.55
CA LEU A 28 -16.09 5.05 -1.99
C LEU A 28 -15.82 6.30 -1.14
N VAL A 29 -15.53 6.13 0.15
CA VAL A 29 -15.22 7.23 1.08
C VAL A 29 -13.99 8.00 0.62
N VAL A 30 -13.00 7.34 0.02
CA VAL A 30 -11.79 8.00 -0.53
C VAL A 30 -12.16 9.04 -1.58
N ILE A 31 -13.11 8.74 -2.46
CA ILE A 31 -13.57 9.64 -3.52
C ILE A 31 -14.23 10.88 -2.90
N LEU A 32 -15.10 10.67 -1.89
CA LEU A 32 -15.80 11.76 -1.19
C LEU A 32 -14.83 12.67 -0.44
N ILE A 33 -13.79 12.09 0.17
CA ILE A 33 -12.75 12.80 0.91
C ILE A 33 -11.91 13.67 -0.04
N PHE A 34 -11.68 13.24 -1.28
CA PHE A 34 -10.94 14.04 -2.24
C PHE A 34 -11.71 15.31 -2.65
N SER A 35 -13.03 15.22 -2.85
CA SER A 35 -13.90 16.31 -3.34
C SER A 35 -14.55 17.17 -2.25
N SER A 36 -14.19 17.04 -0.97
CA SER A 36 -15.00 17.55 0.15
C SER A 36 -14.92 19.06 0.45
N SER A 37 -14.35 19.91 -0.41
CA SER A 37 -14.24 21.35 -0.16
C SER A 37 -15.40 22.15 -0.75
N TYR A 38 -16.64 21.90 -0.31
CA TYR A 38 -17.80 22.71 -0.69
C TYR A 38 -18.10 23.85 0.30
N TRP A 39 -17.54 23.82 1.51
CA TRP A 39 -17.87 24.73 2.60
C TRP A 39 -16.80 25.82 2.74
N VAL A 40 -17.24 27.08 2.87
CA VAL A 40 -16.36 28.26 3.00
C VAL A 40 -15.56 28.23 4.31
N ALA A 41 -16.13 27.68 5.38
CA ALA A 41 -15.40 27.37 6.61
C ALA A 41 -15.07 25.88 6.64
N SER A 42 -13.80 25.53 6.83
CA SER A 42 -13.36 24.14 6.93
C SER A 42 -13.85 23.53 8.26
N PRO A 43 -14.65 22.44 8.24
CA PRO A 43 -14.98 21.74 9.48
C PRO A 43 -13.73 21.04 10.04
N SER A 44 -13.71 20.76 11.34
CA SER A 44 -12.57 20.12 12.03
C SER A 44 -12.19 18.76 11.42
N TRP A 45 -13.16 18.00 10.92
CA TRP A 45 -12.93 16.75 10.18
C TRP A 45 -12.17 16.96 8.87
N LEU A 46 -12.50 18.03 8.13
CA LEU A 46 -11.79 18.38 6.90
C LEU A 46 -10.36 18.81 7.21
N ALA A 47 -10.12 19.48 8.34
CA ALA A 47 -8.77 19.82 8.78
C ALA A 47 -7.92 18.55 9.03
N PHE A 48 -8.49 17.52 9.66
CA PHE A 48 -7.82 16.23 9.85
C PHE A 48 -7.52 15.52 8.52
N ILE A 49 -8.45 15.52 7.57
CA ILE A 49 -8.21 14.97 6.23
C ILE A 49 -7.12 15.76 5.49
N ASN A 50 -7.14 17.09 5.62
CA ASN A 50 -6.19 17.95 4.92
C ASN A 50 -4.76 17.74 5.42
N THR A 51 -4.52 17.38 6.69
CA THR A 51 -3.16 17.03 7.13
C THR A 51 -2.61 15.80 6.39
N PHE A 52 -3.44 14.80 6.08
CA PHE A 52 -3.03 13.67 5.24
C PHE A 52 -2.82 14.07 3.78
N LYS A 53 -3.65 14.97 3.23
CA LYS A 53 -3.43 15.51 1.88
C LYS A 53 -2.14 16.33 1.79
N ASP A 54 -1.87 17.16 2.79
CA ASP A 54 -0.69 18.03 2.87
C ASP A 54 0.60 17.23 3.07
N THR A 55 0.55 16.15 3.86
CA THR A 55 1.69 15.23 3.96
C THR A 55 1.97 14.55 2.62
N GLY A 56 0.95 13.99 1.94
CA GLY A 56 1.13 13.40 0.62
C GLY A 56 1.63 14.41 -0.43
N SER A 57 1.08 15.63 -0.44
CA SER A 57 1.46 16.66 -1.40
C SER A 57 2.88 17.17 -1.15
N SER A 58 3.26 17.37 0.11
CA SER A 58 4.62 17.83 0.48
C SER A 58 5.72 16.87 0.05
N GLN A 59 5.44 15.56 -0.07
CA GLN A 59 6.40 14.59 -0.62
C GLN A 59 6.60 14.80 -2.12
N VAL A 60 5.51 14.97 -2.87
CA VAL A 60 5.58 15.23 -4.31
C VAL A 60 6.25 16.59 -4.58
N PHE A 61 6.00 17.61 -3.75
CA PHE A 61 6.65 18.92 -3.89
C PHE A 61 8.18 18.89 -3.68
N ARG A 62 8.70 17.88 -2.97
CA ARG A 62 10.16 17.69 -2.81
C ARG A 62 10.80 16.99 -4.01
N SER A 63 9.97 16.50 -4.93
CA SER A 63 10.34 15.74 -6.11
C SER A 63 10.07 16.56 -7.38
N PHE A 64 10.77 16.25 -8.47
CA PHE A 64 10.56 16.81 -9.80
C PHE A 64 9.22 16.38 -10.43
N GLY A 65 8.43 15.53 -9.76
CA GLY A 65 7.07 15.15 -10.15
C GLY A 65 6.09 16.32 -10.33
N LEU A 66 6.46 17.54 -9.94
CA LEU A 66 5.73 18.78 -10.24
C LEU A 66 5.58 19.07 -11.75
N ASN A 67 6.56 18.64 -12.55
CA ASN A 67 6.56 18.90 -13.99
C ASN A 67 5.51 18.07 -14.74
N LEU A 68 5.01 16.98 -14.12
CA LEU A 68 3.92 16.17 -14.65
C LEU A 68 2.58 16.72 -14.15
N GLY A 69 1.91 17.49 -15.01
CA GLY A 69 0.58 18.05 -14.71
C GLY A 69 -0.40 16.97 -14.23
N GLY A 70 -0.94 17.13 -13.02
CA GLY A 70 -1.89 16.20 -12.42
C GLY A 70 -1.29 15.02 -11.65
N PHE A 71 0.03 14.78 -11.73
CA PHE A 71 0.69 13.70 -10.97
C PHE A 71 0.53 13.88 -9.46
N LEU A 72 0.61 15.12 -8.98
CA LEU A 72 0.35 15.48 -7.58
C LEU A 72 -1.00 14.95 -7.09
N ASN A 73 -2.07 15.14 -7.87
CA ASN A 73 -3.42 14.73 -7.48
C ASN A 73 -3.58 13.21 -7.51
N VAL A 74 -2.95 12.54 -8.48
CA VAL A 74 -2.97 11.08 -8.58
C VAL A 74 -2.24 10.45 -7.38
N VAL A 75 -1.03 10.91 -7.09
CA VAL A 75 -0.21 10.38 -5.98
C VAL A 75 -0.86 10.64 -4.63
N THR A 76 -1.39 11.85 -4.39
CA THR A 76 -2.11 12.15 -3.14
C THR A 76 -3.41 11.36 -2.99
N GLY A 77 -4.16 11.16 -4.08
CA GLY A 77 -5.35 10.30 -4.10
C GLY A 77 -5.03 8.84 -3.78
N LEU A 78 -3.95 8.31 -4.36
CA LEU A 78 -3.47 6.95 -4.09
C LEU A 78 -2.99 6.76 -2.65
N PHE A 79 -2.27 7.74 -2.10
CA PHE A 79 -1.82 7.71 -0.71
C PHE A 79 -3.01 7.59 0.24
N LEU A 80 -4.04 8.43 0.06
CA LEU A 80 -5.27 8.35 0.85
C LEU A 80 -5.98 7.01 0.62
N PHE A 81 -6.10 6.57 -0.62
CA PHE A 81 -6.73 5.29 -0.96
C PHE A 81 -6.09 4.13 -0.20
N LEU A 82 -4.76 4.01 -0.25
CA LEU A 82 -4.04 2.93 0.41
C LEU A 82 -4.17 2.98 1.94
N ILE A 83 -4.14 4.17 2.55
CA ILE A 83 -4.36 4.32 4.00
C ILE A 83 -5.74 3.78 4.38
N PHE A 84 -6.80 4.24 3.72
CA PHE A 84 -8.16 3.82 4.08
C PHE A 84 -8.41 2.33 3.84
N MET A 85 -7.91 1.79 2.73
CA MET A 85 -8.05 0.36 2.44
C MET A 85 -7.27 -0.49 3.43
N ASN A 86 -6.03 -0.12 3.77
CA ASN A 86 -5.24 -0.88 4.74
C ASN A 86 -5.84 -0.80 6.16
N LEU A 87 -6.31 0.38 6.57
CA LEU A 87 -6.96 0.56 7.88
C LEU A 87 -8.29 -0.20 7.97
N SER A 88 -9.05 -0.26 6.87
CA SER A 88 -10.29 -1.04 6.83
C SER A 88 -10.03 -2.54 7.00
N GLY A 89 -8.91 -3.04 6.49
CA GLY A 89 -8.51 -4.45 6.62
C GLY A 89 -8.27 -4.86 8.07
N LEU A 90 -7.73 -3.98 8.91
CA LEU A 90 -7.46 -4.27 10.32
C LEU A 90 -8.72 -4.46 11.18
N ILE A 91 -9.90 -4.07 10.68
CA ILE A 91 -11.15 -4.21 11.40
C ILE A 91 -11.55 -5.70 11.40
N PRO A 92 -11.90 -6.27 12.57
CA PRO A 92 -12.28 -7.69 12.63
C PRO A 92 -13.50 -7.95 11.73
N TYR A 93 -13.48 -9.11 11.05
CA TYR A 93 -14.51 -9.56 10.12
C TYR A 93 -14.69 -8.74 8.84
N VAL A 94 -13.78 -7.79 8.57
CA VAL A 94 -13.70 -7.11 7.28
C VAL A 94 -12.68 -7.83 6.42
N PHE A 95 -13.09 -8.17 5.20
CA PHE A 95 -12.19 -8.70 4.20
C PHE A 95 -11.23 -7.61 3.74
N SER A 96 -9.92 -7.87 3.82
CA SER A 96 -8.87 -6.93 3.41
C SER A 96 -8.50 -7.17 1.94
N PRO A 97 -8.99 -6.37 0.98
CA PRO A 97 -8.70 -6.60 -0.43
C PRO A 97 -7.23 -6.36 -0.77
N THR A 98 -6.50 -5.57 0.03
CA THR A 98 -5.06 -5.33 -0.16
C THR A 98 -4.18 -6.52 0.20
N SER A 99 -4.74 -7.56 0.83
CA SER A 99 -4.07 -8.85 1.06
C SER A 99 -3.96 -9.72 -0.19
N HIS A 100 -4.76 -9.44 -1.23
CA HIS A 100 -4.64 -10.13 -2.52
C HIS A 100 -3.64 -9.43 -3.42
N LEU A 101 -2.68 -10.20 -3.93
CA LEU A 101 -1.67 -9.71 -4.87
C LEU A 101 -2.30 -9.09 -6.12
N ALA A 102 -3.47 -9.58 -6.56
CA ALA A 102 -4.16 -9.05 -7.73
C ALA A 102 -4.52 -7.56 -7.56
N VAL A 103 -5.01 -7.15 -6.38
CA VAL A 103 -5.41 -5.77 -6.11
C VAL A 103 -4.19 -4.87 -6.03
N SER A 104 -3.15 -5.27 -5.29
CA SER A 104 -1.93 -4.46 -5.14
C SER A 104 -1.19 -4.30 -6.48
N LEU A 105 -1.10 -5.37 -7.27
CA LEU A 105 -0.48 -5.34 -8.60
C LEU A 105 -1.29 -4.49 -9.58
N SER A 106 -2.63 -4.53 -9.51
CA SER A 106 -3.50 -3.68 -10.34
C SER A 106 -3.35 -2.19 -10.06
N LEU A 107 -2.92 -1.81 -8.86
CA LEU A 107 -2.61 -0.42 -8.52
C LEU A 107 -1.19 -0.05 -8.96
N GLY A 108 -0.21 -0.92 -8.64
CA GLY A 108 1.20 -0.65 -8.88
C GLY A 108 1.61 -0.67 -10.35
N LEU A 109 1.16 -1.66 -11.13
CA LEU A 109 1.59 -1.82 -12.53
C LEU A 109 1.14 -0.67 -13.43
N PRO A 110 -0.13 -0.21 -13.45
CA PRO A 110 -0.56 0.85 -14.35
C PRO A 110 0.13 2.18 -14.06
N LEU A 111 0.32 2.53 -12.79
CA LEU A 111 1.02 3.75 -12.40
C LEU A 111 2.47 3.74 -12.88
N TRP A 112 3.16 2.63 -12.63
CA TRP A 112 4.53 2.47 -13.05
C TRP A 112 4.67 2.46 -14.58
N LEU A 113 3.79 1.74 -15.29
CA LEU A 113 3.80 1.69 -16.75
C LEU A 113 3.50 3.08 -17.34
N SER A 114 2.61 3.86 -16.73
CA SER A 114 2.31 5.22 -17.18
C SER A 114 3.53 6.15 -17.09
N LEU A 115 4.36 6.01 -16.06
CA LEU A 115 5.60 6.77 -15.91
C LEU A 115 6.60 6.42 -17.02
N ILE A 116 6.79 5.12 -17.32
CA ILE A 116 7.70 4.69 -18.39
C ILE A 116 7.23 5.15 -19.77
N ILE A 117 5.94 4.98 -20.05
CA ILE A 117 5.36 5.43 -21.31
C ILE A 117 5.57 6.94 -21.47
N SER A 118 5.33 7.72 -20.41
CA SER A 118 5.56 9.17 -20.45
C SER A 118 7.04 9.51 -20.71
N ALA A 119 7.98 8.83 -20.07
CA ALA A 119 9.41 9.06 -20.23
C ALA A 119 9.89 8.77 -21.67
N ILE A 120 9.44 7.66 -22.26
CA ILE A 120 9.79 7.29 -23.65
C ILE A 120 9.28 8.33 -24.65
N PHE A 121 8.08 8.90 -24.41
CA PHE A 121 7.51 9.90 -25.30
C PHE A 121 8.20 11.27 -25.21
N PHE A 122 8.64 11.70 -24.02
CA PHE A 122 9.26 13.02 -23.85
C PHE A 122 10.72 13.06 -24.30
N ASN A 123 11.57 12.13 -23.87
CA ASN A 123 12.95 12.01 -24.40
C ASN A 123 13.42 10.54 -24.43
N PRO A 124 13.33 9.87 -25.59
CA PRO A 124 13.80 8.50 -25.72
C PRO A 124 15.32 8.39 -25.59
N SER A 125 16.07 9.44 -25.92
CA SER A 125 17.54 9.45 -25.84
C SER A 125 18.05 9.45 -24.40
N SER A 126 17.41 10.18 -23.49
CA SER A 126 17.77 10.22 -22.08
C SER A 126 17.37 8.92 -21.36
N VAL A 127 16.22 8.34 -21.73
CA VAL A 127 15.81 7.02 -21.23
C VAL A 127 16.81 5.93 -21.63
N VAL A 128 17.25 5.91 -22.89
CA VAL A 128 18.26 4.94 -23.35
C VAL A 128 19.63 5.20 -22.72
N ALA A 129 20.00 6.47 -22.49
CA ALA A 129 21.23 6.80 -21.77
C ALA A 129 21.17 6.39 -20.30
N GLY A 130 20.00 6.45 -19.65
CA GLY A 130 19.80 6.01 -18.27
C GLY A 130 19.97 4.51 -18.06
N LEU A 131 19.86 3.69 -19.11
CA LEU A 131 20.13 2.25 -19.05
C LEU A 131 21.63 1.93 -18.89
N LEU A 132 22.52 2.90 -19.09
CA LEU A 132 23.96 2.70 -19.04
C LEU A 132 24.62 3.73 -18.09
N PRO A 133 25.28 3.30 -17.00
CA PRO A 133 26.01 4.22 -16.14
C PRO A 133 27.22 4.79 -16.89
N MET A 134 27.43 6.09 -16.71
CA MET A 134 28.53 6.83 -17.34
C MET A 134 29.88 6.23 -16.91
N GLY A 135 30.66 5.76 -17.88
CA GLY A 135 32.02 5.23 -17.65
C GLY A 135 32.15 3.70 -17.63
N ALA A 136 31.10 2.94 -17.99
CA ALA A 136 31.22 1.49 -18.10
C ALA A 136 32.15 1.04 -19.26
N PRO A 137 33.02 0.02 -19.07
CA PRO A 137 33.86 -0.53 -20.13
C PRO A 137 33.01 -1.13 -21.26
N ALA A 138 33.36 -0.86 -22.52
CA ALA A 138 32.56 -1.24 -23.69
C ALA A 138 32.21 -2.75 -23.77
N ALA A 139 33.04 -3.63 -23.20
CA ALA A 139 32.80 -5.06 -23.17
C ALA A 139 31.66 -5.50 -22.21
N LEU A 140 31.41 -4.74 -21.13
CA LEU A 140 30.38 -5.07 -20.12
C LEU A 140 29.01 -4.43 -20.40
N ASN A 141 28.97 -3.47 -21.32
CA ASN A 141 27.76 -2.72 -21.67
C ASN A 141 26.52 -3.59 -21.94
N PRO A 142 26.56 -4.65 -22.79
CA PRO A 142 25.35 -5.42 -23.08
C PRO A 142 24.80 -6.17 -21.86
N PHE A 143 25.67 -6.60 -20.95
CA PHE A 143 25.26 -7.30 -19.73
C PHE A 143 24.61 -6.34 -18.73
N LEU A 144 25.15 -5.12 -18.61
CA LEU A 144 24.61 -4.11 -17.72
C LEU A 144 23.19 -3.67 -18.12
N VAL A 145 22.96 -3.43 -19.42
CA VAL A 145 21.62 -3.08 -19.93
C VAL A 145 20.59 -4.16 -19.58
N ILE A 146 20.95 -5.45 -19.69
CA ILE A 146 20.05 -6.54 -19.32
C ILE A 146 19.71 -6.49 -17.83
N ILE A 147 20.69 -6.25 -16.97
CA ILE A 147 20.44 -6.16 -15.52
C ILE A 147 19.56 -4.95 -15.19
N GLU A 148 19.82 -3.79 -15.79
CA GLU A 148 19.04 -2.58 -15.52
C GLU A 148 17.61 -2.72 -16.03
N THR A 149 17.39 -3.29 -17.21
CA THR A 149 16.03 -3.59 -17.72
C THR A 149 15.27 -4.56 -16.81
N VAL A 150 15.94 -5.57 -16.25
CA VAL A 150 15.33 -6.49 -15.27
C VAL A 150 15.03 -5.75 -13.96
N SER A 151 15.95 -4.92 -13.46
CA SER A 151 15.77 -4.10 -12.25
C SER A 151 14.55 -3.19 -12.35
N ILE A 152 14.40 -2.51 -13.50
CA ILE A 152 13.26 -1.67 -13.84
C ILE A 152 11.96 -2.50 -13.74
N LEU A 153 11.88 -3.67 -14.38
CA LEU A 153 10.68 -4.53 -14.36
C LEU A 153 10.33 -5.09 -12.96
N VAL A 154 11.32 -5.42 -12.13
CA VAL A 154 11.11 -6.01 -10.80
C VAL A 154 10.59 -4.98 -9.79
N ARG A 155 10.84 -3.70 -10.01
CA ARG A 155 10.48 -2.58 -9.15
C ARG A 155 8.97 -2.49 -8.78
N PRO A 156 8.00 -2.47 -9.72
CA PRO A 156 6.57 -2.45 -9.38
C PRO A 156 6.10 -3.75 -8.73
N ILE A 157 6.73 -4.88 -9.07
CA ILE A 157 6.42 -6.19 -8.50
C ILE A 157 6.80 -6.20 -7.02
N THR A 158 8.02 -5.78 -6.68
CA THR A 158 8.49 -5.74 -5.28
C THR A 158 7.69 -4.76 -4.43
N LEU A 159 7.25 -3.64 -5.00
CA LEU A 159 6.36 -2.68 -4.35
C LEU A 159 5.01 -3.32 -3.98
N SER A 160 4.38 -4.00 -4.94
CA SER A 160 3.08 -4.66 -4.78
C SER A 160 3.13 -5.84 -3.80
N VAL A 161 4.17 -6.67 -3.92
CA VAL A 161 4.42 -7.79 -3.00
C VAL A 161 4.64 -7.29 -1.58
N ARG A 162 5.36 -6.18 -1.38
CA ARG A 162 5.59 -5.60 -0.04
C ARG A 162 4.28 -5.25 0.67
N LEU A 163 3.36 -4.62 -0.06
CA LEU A 163 2.07 -4.22 0.50
C LEU A 163 1.23 -5.45 0.85
N THR A 164 1.17 -6.40 -0.07
CA THR A 164 0.42 -7.66 0.08
C THR A 164 0.95 -8.50 1.23
N ALA A 165 2.27 -8.67 1.32
CA ALA A 165 2.94 -9.49 2.33
C ALA A 165 2.74 -8.91 3.74
N ASN A 166 2.89 -7.59 3.91
CA ASN A 166 2.72 -6.96 5.21
C ASN A 166 1.27 -7.07 5.71
N MET A 167 0.28 -6.86 4.84
CA MET A 167 -1.13 -6.98 5.22
C MET A 167 -1.54 -8.45 5.44
N SER A 168 -1.11 -9.39 4.59
CA SER A 168 -1.43 -10.81 4.75
C SER A 168 -0.75 -11.44 5.98
N ALA A 169 0.53 -11.17 6.20
CA ALA A 169 1.26 -11.70 7.35
C ALA A 169 0.68 -11.17 8.67
N GLY A 170 0.31 -9.89 8.73
CA GLY A 170 -0.35 -9.30 9.89
C GLY A 170 -1.65 -10.03 10.27
N HIS A 171 -2.54 -10.21 9.30
CA HIS A 171 -3.78 -10.99 9.48
C HIS A 171 -3.54 -12.45 9.90
N ILE A 172 -2.54 -13.13 9.31
CA ILE A 172 -2.18 -14.51 9.69
C ILE A 172 -1.74 -14.57 11.16
N VAL A 173 -0.91 -13.62 11.61
CA VAL A 173 -0.47 -13.57 13.00
C VAL A 173 -1.64 -13.22 13.93
N LEU A 174 -2.51 -12.28 13.54
CA LEU A 174 -3.68 -11.90 14.33
C LEU A 174 -4.65 -13.07 14.55
N THR A 175 -4.90 -13.86 13.49
CA THR A 175 -5.77 -15.04 13.54
C THR A 175 -5.13 -16.18 14.34
N LEU A 176 -3.82 -16.37 14.23
CA LEU A 176 -3.08 -17.34 15.02
C LEU A 176 -3.17 -17.04 16.52
N ILE A 177 -2.89 -15.79 16.92
CA ILE A 177 -3.00 -15.36 18.33
C ILE A 177 -4.45 -15.47 18.81
N GLY A 178 -5.44 -15.15 17.96
CA GLY A 178 -6.86 -15.35 18.23
C GLY A 178 -7.22 -16.81 18.52
N ASN A 179 -6.69 -17.76 17.73
CA ASN A 179 -6.92 -19.18 17.96
C ASN A 179 -6.30 -19.65 19.29
N TYR A 180 -5.07 -19.22 19.60
CA TYR A 180 -4.45 -19.52 20.90
C TYR A 180 -5.21 -18.88 22.06
N LEU A 181 -5.77 -17.68 21.88
CA LEU A 181 -6.64 -17.04 22.87
C LEU A 181 -7.88 -17.89 23.15
N THR A 182 -8.58 -18.36 22.11
CA THR A 182 -9.75 -19.23 22.30
C THR A 182 -9.39 -20.55 22.97
N ALA A 183 -8.27 -21.18 22.59
CA ALA A 183 -7.79 -22.40 23.24
C ALA A 183 -7.44 -22.15 24.72
N SER A 184 -6.78 -21.03 25.02
CA SER A 184 -6.43 -20.64 26.39
C SER A 184 -7.67 -20.36 27.25
N PHE A 185 -8.74 -19.84 26.65
CA PHE A 185 -10.00 -19.58 27.34
C PHE A 185 -10.66 -20.87 27.86
N PHE A 186 -10.55 -21.97 27.12
CA PHE A 186 -11.13 -23.25 27.50
C PHE A 186 -10.20 -24.15 28.34
N ALA A 187 -8.88 -24.07 28.14
CA ALA A 187 -7.93 -25.07 28.65
C ALA A 187 -6.94 -24.56 29.72
N SER A 188 -6.70 -23.24 29.85
CA SER A 188 -5.62 -22.71 30.71
C SER A 188 -6.10 -21.69 31.75
N GLY A 189 -5.22 -21.37 32.70
CA GLY A 189 -5.55 -20.46 33.81
C GLY A 189 -5.65 -18.99 33.39
N VAL A 190 -6.42 -18.22 34.16
CA VAL A 190 -6.70 -16.77 33.93
C VAL A 190 -5.43 -15.95 33.65
N PHE A 191 -4.32 -16.26 34.31
CA PHE A 191 -3.04 -15.57 34.10
C PHE A 191 -2.51 -15.69 32.67
N SER A 192 -2.59 -16.88 32.07
CA SER A 192 -2.14 -17.12 30.70
C SER A 192 -3.00 -16.37 29.67
N MET A 193 -4.31 -16.31 29.90
CA MET A 193 -5.25 -15.57 29.06
C MET A 193 -4.94 -14.07 29.09
N LEU A 194 -4.71 -13.51 30.28
CA LEU A 194 -4.41 -12.08 30.44
C LEU A 194 -3.11 -11.67 29.73
N LEU A 195 -2.10 -12.54 29.78
CA LEU A 195 -0.86 -12.37 29.03
C LEU A 195 -1.09 -12.40 27.51
N LEU A 196 -1.80 -13.39 26.99
CA LEU A 196 -2.12 -13.47 25.55
C LEU A 196 -2.95 -12.27 25.06
N VAL A 197 -3.90 -11.78 25.86
CA VAL A 197 -4.68 -10.57 25.53
C VAL A 197 -3.77 -9.34 25.44
N SER A 198 -2.82 -9.21 26.37
CA SER A 198 -1.86 -8.09 26.33
C SER A 198 -0.98 -8.12 25.07
N ILE A 199 -0.57 -9.31 24.63
CA ILE A 199 0.21 -9.50 23.40
C ILE A 199 -0.62 -9.13 22.17
N GLN A 200 -1.89 -9.56 22.13
CA GLN A 200 -2.80 -9.24 21.03
C GLN A 200 -2.99 -7.73 20.89
N ILE A 201 -3.22 -7.01 21.99
CA ILE A 201 -3.39 -5.54 21.97
C ILE A 201 -2.11 -4.84 21.49
N PHE A 202 -0.94 -5.30 21.95
CA PHE A 202 0.32 -4.73 21.48
C PHE A 202 0.53 -4.96 19.98
N TYR A 203 0.21 -6.16 19.50
CA TYR A 203 0.36 -6.51 18.09
C TYR A 203 -0.59 -5.74 17.18
N THR A 204 -1.85 -5.52 17.58
CA THR A 204 -2.80 -4.72 16.78
C THR A 204 -2.35 -3.26 16.64
N ILE A 205 -1.81 -2.66 17.72
CA ILE A 205 -1.24 -1.30 17.67
C ILE A 205 -0.04 -1.26 16.72
N PHE A 206 0.81 -2.28 16.76
CA PHE A 206 1.97 -2.38 15.89
C PHE A 206 1.56 -2.50 14.41
N GLU A 207 0.55 -3.33 14.10
CA GLU A 207 0.05 -3.52 12.74
C GLU A 207 -0.62 -2.27 12.18
N PHE A 208 -1.31 -1.49 13.04
CA PHE A 208 -1.83 -0.17 12.68
C PHE A 208 -0.72 0.81 12.28
N GLY A 209 0.44 0.76 12.94
CA GLY A 209 1.62 1.52 12.53
C GLY A 209 2.18 1.09 11.17
N ILE A 210 2.33 -0.23 10.96
CA ILE A 210 2.83 -0.77 9.69
C ILE A 210 1.91 -0.41 8.53
N SER A 211 0.60 -0.47 8.72
CA SER A 211 -0.38 -0.22 7.66
C SER A 211 -0.30 1.21 7.10
N MET A 212 -0.05 2.21 7.96
CA MET A 212 0.22 3.60 7.55
C MET A 212 1.59 3.76 6.88
N ILE A 213 2.65 3.21 7.47
CA ILE A 213 4.01 3.31 6.93
C ILE A 213 4.09 2.68 5.54
N GLN A 214 3.38 1.58 5.31
CA GLN A 214 3.38 0.88 4.03
C GLN A 214 2.75 1.72 2.91
N ALA A 215 1.65 2.44 3.19
CA ALA A 215 1.05 3.37 2.24
C ALA A 215 1.99 4.55 1.94
N TYR A 216 2.68 5.06 2.96
CA TYR A 216 3.68 6.11 2.81
C TYR A 216 4.87 5.68 1.93
N ILE A 217 5.46 4.51 2.21
CA ILE A 217 6.57 3.95 1.43
C ILE A 217 6.14 3.74 -0.03
N PHE A 218 4.91 3.29 -0.27
CA PHE A 218 4.39 3.11 -1.62
C PHE A 218 4.41 4.43 -2.41
N CYS A 219 3.86 5.49 -1.81
CA CYS A 219 3.85 6.83 -2.38
C CYS A 219 5.27 7.37 -2.62
N LEU A 220 6.15 7.24 -1.62
CA LEU A 220 7.53 7.74 -1.69
C LEU A 220 8.33 7.08 -2.81
N LEU A 221 8.19 5.76 -2.98
CA LEU A 221 8.88 5.05 -4.05
C LEU A 221 8.41 5.52 -5.42
N ILE A 222 7.10 5.72 -5.61
CA ILE A 222 6.55 6.25 -6.87
C ILE A 222 7.09 7.65 -7.19
N THR A 223 7.16 8.55 -6.20
CA THR A 223 7.72 9.90 -6.40
C THR A 223 9.23 9.86 -6.69
N LEU A 224 9.96 8.98 -6.01
CA LEU A 224 11.40 8.82 -6.27
C LEU A 224 11.63 8.25 -7.68
N TYR A 225 10.76 7.35 -8.13
CA TYR A 225 10.84 6.82 -9.50
C TYR A 225 10.52 7.87 -10.54
N SER A 226 9.60 8.80 -10.29
CA SER A 226 9.43 9.94 -11.20
C SER A 226 10.67 10.84 -11.27
N ASP A 227 11.49 10.91 -10.21
CA ASP A 227 12.71 11.72 -10.18
C ASP A 227 13.92 11.06 -10.83
N GLU A 228 14.04 9.73 -10.68
CA GLU A 228 15.11 8.96 -11.32
C GLU A 228 14.96 8.90 -12.85
N HIS A 229 13.77 9.19 -13.38
CA HIS A 229 13.55 9.24 -14.82
C HIS A 229 14.01 10.59 -15.37
N PRO A 230 15.09 10.59 -16.19
CA PRO A 230 15.60 11.82 -16.76
C PRO A 230 14.60 12.35 -17.78
N HIS A 231 14.47 13.68 -17.77
CA HIS A 231 13.69 14.42 -18.75
C HIS A 231 13.99 14.00 -20.16
#